data_AF-A0A3D1G7G9-F1
#
_entry.id   AF-A0A3D1G7G9-F1
#
_cell.length_a   1.000
_cell.length_b   1.000
_cell.length_c   1.000
_cell.angle_alpha   90.00
_cell.angle_beta   90.00
_cell.angle_gamma   90.00
#
_symmetry.space_group_name_H-M   'P 1'
#
loop_
_entity.id
_entity.type
_entity.pdbx_description
1 polymer ?
#
loop_
_entity_poly.entity_id
_entity_poly.type
_entity_poly.pdbx_seq_one_letter_code
_entity_poly.pdbx_strand_id
1 'polypeptide(L)'
;MIQLLTNERAFVGTKERKVREKEQRKETILSAAVQIIAEKGFECATMEDIAAGSELSKGTLYLYFEDKSSLFRAIKTEAHDQIRSIFLEIIQQDLPGLEMVTEMGRAFIEFIRTHPVHTQSMMLLPHTTDEKEHFDKGRELMVLITHAIQIGIQDGSIRKAVNPKLLSIQVGWGLFGILQYYMNESDPVYDEILKENNTTIKKLTKDYITVLLANIKADNKTTKTS
;
A
#
# COMPACT_ATOMS: atom_id res chain seq x y z
N MET A 1 -14.60 46.33 -25.10
CA MET A 1 -14.90 45.24 -24.14
C MET A 1 -14.40 43.88 -24.66
N ILE A 2 -13.18 43.80 -25.23
CA ILE A 2 -12.54 42.55 -25.73
C ILE A 2 -11.02 42.62 -25.51
N GLN A 3 -10.58 43.06 -24.32
CA GLN A 3 -9.16 43.10 -23.94
C GLN A 3 -8.88 42.53 -22.54
N LEU A 4 -9.91 41.97 -21.88
CA LEU A 4 -9.79 41.41 -20.52
C LEU A 4 -9.78 39.87 -20.48
N LEU A 5 -9.95 39.16 -21.60
CA LEU A 5 -10.05 37.69 -21.62
C LEU A 5 -8.75 36.96 -22.05
N THR A 6 -7.70 37.69 -22.42
CA THR A 6 -6.42 37.08 -22.85
C THR A 6 -5.47 36.78 -21.69
N ASN A 7 -5.68 37.38 -20.51
CA ASN A 7 -4.72 37.30 -19.41
C ASN A 7 -4.97 36.14 -18.42
N GLU A 8 -6.18 35.57 -18.40
CA GLU A 8 -6.50 34.44 -17.50
C GLU A 8 -5.91 33.11 -17.99
N ARG A 9 -5.86 32.86 -19.31
CA ARG A 9 -5.30 31.60 -19.85
C ARG A 9 -3.77 31.50 -19.69
N ALA A 10 -3.05 32.61 -19.79
CA ALA A 10 -1.58 32.63 -19.61
C ALA A 10 -1.16 32.47 -18.12
N PHE A 11 -1.99 32.98 -17.20
CA PHE A 11 -1.76 32.88 -15.75
C PHE A 11 -2.02 31.46 -15.22
N VAL A 12 -3.07 30.80 -15.71
CA VAL A 12 -3.38 29.39 -15.38
C VAL A 12 -2.29 28.44 -15.88
N GLY A 13 -1.82 28.61 -17.14
CA GLY A 13 -0.76 27.77 -17.70
C GLY A 13 0.59 27.87 -16.97
N THR A 14 0.93 29.04 -16.41
CA THR A 14 2.18 29.24 -15.66
C THR A 14 2.11 28.61 -14.27
N LYS A 15 0.95 28.67 -13.61
CA LYS A 15 0.73 28.08 -12.28
C LYS A 15 0.71 26.55 -12.36
N GLU A 16 0.00 25.98 -13.33
CA GLU A 16 -0.04 24.53 -13.55
C GLU A 16 1.31 23.94 -13.94
N ARG A 17 2.11 24.65 -14.75
CA ARG A 17 3.47 24.23 -15.09
C ARG A 17 4.36 24.18 -13.84
N LYS A 18 4.32 25.22 -13.00
CA LYS A 18 5.09 25.24 -11.75
C LYS A 18 4.68 24.14 -10.77
N VAL A 19 3.40 23.80 -10.71
CA VAL A 19 2.91 22.68 -9.88
C VAL A 19 3.45 21.35 -10.41
N ARG A 20 3.38 21.10 -11.72
CA ARG A 20 3.93 19.88 -12.34
C ARG A 20 5.44 19.76 -12.13
N GLU A 21 6.19 20.83 -12.34
CA GLU A 21 7.64 20.87 -12.09
C GLU A 21 7.96 20.56 -10.62
N LYS A 22 7.15 21.07 -9.68
CA LYS A 22 7.30 20.79 -8.25
C LYS A 22 7.04 19.32 -7.93
N GLU A 23 5.97 18.73 -8.46
CA GLU A 23 5.66 17.31 -8.21
C GLU A 23 6.70 16.39 -8.84
N GLN A 24 7.13 16.64 -10.08
CA GLN A 24 8.19 15.86 -10.72
C GLN A 24 9.51 15.94 -9.94
N ARG A 25 9.82 17.11 -9.37
CA ARG A 25 10.99 17.26 -8.51
C ARG A 25 10.85 16.46 -7.21
N LYS A 26 9.66 16.45 -6.62
CA LYS A 26 9.35 15.65 -5.43
C LYS A 26 9.52 14.15 -5.70
N GLU A 27 9.03 13.66 -6.83
CA GLU A 27 9.21 12.27 -7.28
C GLU A 27 10.70 11.92 -7.45
N THR A 28 11.48 12.82 -8.07
CA THR A 28 12.94 12.63 -8.24
C THR A 28 13.64 12.48 -6.88
N ILE A 29 13.28 13.32 -5.92
CA ILE A 29 13.82 13.26 -4.56
C ILE A 29 13.44 11.96 -3.86
N LEU A 30 12.16 11.55 -3.95
CA LEU A 30 11.68 10.32 -3.31
C LEU A 30 12.36 9.09 -3.91
N SER A 31 12.54 9.03 -5.22
CA SER A 31 13.25 7.94 -5.90
C SER A 31 14.69 7.82 -5.42
N ALA A 32 15.44 8.93 -5.38
CA ALA A 32 16.80 8.96 -4.86
C ALA A 32 16.85 8.54 -3.39
N ALA A 33 15.90 9.01 -2.58
CA ALA A 33 15.84 8.63 -1.18
C ALA A 33 15.57 7.14 -0.99
N VAL A 34 14.63 6.56 -1.74
CA VAL A 34 14.35 5.11 -1.71
C VAL A 34 15.61 4.32 -2.04
N GLN A 35 16.37 4.72 -3.07
CA GLN A 35 17.62 4.05 -3.40
C GLN A 35 18.66 4.15 -2.27
N ILE A 36 18.89 5.35 -1.73
CA ILE A 36 19.87 5.57 -0.65
C ILE A 36 19.48 4.80 0.62
N ILE A 37 18.19 4.74 0.95
CA ILE A 37 17.68 3.98 2.10
C ILE A 37 17.85 2.48 1.86
N ALA A 38 17.63 1.99 0.65
CA ALA A 38 17.85 0.59 0.30
C ALA A 38 19.33 0.18 0.44
N GLU A 39 20.26 1.09 0.10
CA GLU A 39 21.71 0.85 0.17
C GLU A 39 22.28 0.96 1.59
N LYS A 40 21.88 2.00 2.34
CA LYS A 40 22.48 2.34 3.63
C LYS A 40 21.66 1.89 4.83
N GLY A 41 20.39 1.53 4.62
CA GLY A 41 19.42 1.35 5.68
C GLY A 41 18.86 2.69 6.17
N PHE A 42 17.68 2.59 6.77
CA PHE A 42 16.90 3.75 7.22
C PHE A 42 17.65 4.63 8.22
N GLU A 43 18.27 4.06 9.24
CA GLU A 43 18.95 4.82 10.30
C GLU A 43 20.18 5.58 9.75
N CYS A 44 20.97 4.95 8.89
CA CYS A 44 22.22 5.51 8.39
C CYS A 44 22.06 6.52 7.26
N ALA A 45 20.95 6.49 6.51
CA ALA A 45 20.71 7.45 5.43
C ALA A 45 20.57 8.89 5.95
N THR A 46 21.33 9.84 5.40
CA THR A 46 21.27 11.26 5.79
C THR A 46 20.58 12.12 4.75
N MET A 47 20.10 13.32 5.14
CA MET A 47 19.57 14.29 4.18
C MET A 47 20.65 14.75 3.17
N GLU A 48 21.91 14.78 3.59
CA GLU A 48 23.06 15.04 2.74
C GLU A 48 23.25 13.96 1.67
N ASP A 49 23.13 12.68 2.05
CA ASP A 49 23.22 11.57 1.10
C ASP A 49 22.12 11.66 0.04
N ILE A 50 20.89 11.98 0.46
CA ILE A 50 19.73 12.10 -0.42
C ILE A 50 19.86 13.30 -1.35
N ALA A 51 20.37 14.43 -0.85
CA ALA A 51 20.64 15.61 -1.69
C ALA A 51 21.68 15.29 -2.77
N ALA A 52 22.77 14.62 -2.39
CA ALA A 52 23.80 14.18 -3.33
C ALA A 52 23.25 13.18 -4.36
N GLY A 53 22.48 12.18 -3.92
CA GLY A 53 21.88 11.17 -4.80
C GLY A 53 20.78 11.69 -5.72
N SER A 54 20.14 12.81 -5.37
CA SER A 54 19.14 13.48 -6.23
C SER A 54 19.73 14.55 -7.15
N GLU A 55 21.06 14.75 -7.13
CA GLU A 55 21.76 15.83 -7.83
C GLU A 55 21.24 17.23 -7.47
N LEU A 56 20.76 17.40 -6.23
CA LEU A 56 20.23 18.66 -5.73
C LEU A 56 21.14 19.25 -4.64
N SER A 57 21.09 20.58 -4.51
CA SER A 57 21.69 21.22 -3.34
C SER A 57 20.92 20.83 -2.07
N LYS A 58 21.61 20.76 -0.93
CA LYS A 58 20.99 20.57 0.39
C LYS A 58 19.84 21.57 0.59
N GLY A 59 20.09 22.86 0.33
CA GLY A 59 19.07 23.91 0.44
C GLY A 59 17.83 23.63 -0.42
N THR A 60 18.01 23.11 -1.64
CA THR A 60 16.90 22.73 -2.52
C THR A 60 16.09 21.59 -1.92
N LEU A 61 16.74 20.54 -1.39
CA LEU A 61 16.05 19.41 -0.76
C LEU A 61 15.16 19.87 0.40
N TYR A 62 15.68 20.76 1.26
CA TYR A 62 14.93 21.30 2.40
C TYR A 62 13.74 22.20 2.00
N LEU A 63 13.65 22.67 0.75
CA LEU A 63 12.44 23.34 0.25
C LEU A 63 11.28 22.37 -0.01
N TYR A 64 11.56 21.07 -0.17
CA TYR A 64 10.56 20.03 -0.41
C TYR A 64 10.29 19.20 0.85
N PHE A 65 11.33 18.93 1.64
CA PHE A 65 11.25 18.09 2.83
C PHE A 65 12.02 18.73 3.98
N GLU A 66 11.29 19.19 5.00
CA GLU A 66 11.85 19.91 6.15
C GLU A 66 12.85 19.06 6.94
N ASP A 67 12.61 17.75 6.98
CA ASP A 67 13.47 16.77 7.63
C ASP A 67 13.32 15.38 7.01
N LYS A 68 14.14 14.46 7.51
CA LYS A 68 14.14 13.04 7.14
C LYS A 68 12.75 12.39 7.39
N SER A 69 12.06 12.79 8.47
CA SER A 69 10.72 12.29 8.84
C SER A 69 9.64 12.67 7.83
N SER A 70 9.67 13.89 7.29
CA SER A 70 8.75 14.39 6.28
C SER A 70 8.91 13.63 4.94
N LEU A 71 10.16 13.30 4.61
CA LEU A 71 10.47 12.48 3.44
C LEU A 71 9.92 11.07 3.61
N PHE A 72 10.09 10.47 4.79
CA PHE A 72 9.54 9.14 5.07
C PHE A 72 8.03 9.08 5.05
N ARG A 73 7.36 10.11 5.57
CA ARG A 73 5.90 10.22 5.48
C ARG A 73 5.44 10.24 4.02
N ALA A 74 6.21 10.89 3.15
CA ALA A 74 5.93 10.91 1.72
C ALA A 74 6.18 9.55 1.04
N ILE A 75 7.23 8.81 1.41
CA ILE A 75 7.43 7.42 0.93
C ILE A 75 6.28 6.52 1.36
N LYS A 76 5.84 6.63 2.63
CA LYS A 76 4.68 5.87 3.13
C LYS A 76 3.40 6.22 2.38
N THR A 77 3.19 7.51 2.12
CA THR A 77 2.08 8.03 1.33
C THR A 77 2.08 7.45 -0.07
N GLU A 78 3.24 7.43 -0.72
CA GLU A 78 3.44 6.82 -2.04
C GLU A 78 3.11 5.32 -2.01
N ALA A 79 3.57 4.60 -0.99
CA ALA A 79 3.28 3.17 -0.82
C ALA A 79 1.78 2.87 -0.73
N HIS A 80 1.06 3.66 0.07
CA HIS A 80 -0.40 3.55 0.19
C HIS A 80 -1.10 3.86 -1.14
N ASP A 81 -0.63 4.88 -1.87
CA ASP A 81 -1.22 5.27 -3.16
C ASP A 81 -0.98 4.20 -4.24
N GLN A 82 0.19 3.57 -4.25
CA GLN A 82 0.49 2.46 -5.15
C GLN A 82 -0.41 1.24 -4.87
N ILE A 83 -0.53 0.81 -3.61
CA ILE A 83 -1.43 -0.30 -3.24
C ILE A 83 -2.88 0.03 -3.59
N ARG A 84 -3.30 1.26 -3.30
CA ARG A 84 -4.65 1.75 -3.62
C ARG A 84 -4.92 1.68 -5.12
N SER A 85 -3.96 2.08 -5.96
CA SER A 85 -4.10 1.97 -7.42
C SER A 85 -4.32 0.53 -7.85
N ILE A 86 -3.51 -0.40 -7.34
CA ILE A 86 -3.63 -1.83 -7.64
C ILE A 86 -5.01 -2.37 -7.22
N PHE A 87 -5.51 -1.98 -6.05
CA PHE A 87 -6.85 -2.40 -5.59
C PHE A 87 -7.97 -1.84 -6.46
N LEU A 88 -7.86 -0.58 -6.90
CA LEU A 88 -8.82 0.03 -7.81
C LEU A 88 -8.81 -0.66 -9.18
N GLU A 89 -7.64 -1.03 -9.68
CA GLU A 89 -7.50 -1.82 -10.92
C GLU A 89 -8.16 -3.20 -10.79
N ILE A 90 -8.00 -3.88 -9.65
CA ILE A 90 -8.67 -5.17 -9.38
C ILE A 90 -10.19 -5.01 -9.35
N ILE A 91 -10.72 -3.96 -8.72
CA ILE A 91 -12.17 -3.69 -8.67
C ILE A 91 -12.77 -3.44 -10.05
N GLN A 92 -11.98 -2.91 -10.99
CA GLN A 92 -12.42 -2.65 -12.37
C GLN A 92 -12.46 -3.92 -13.23
N GLN A 93 -11.93 -5.05 -12.73
CA GLN A 93 -11.99 -6.33 -13.43
C GLN A 93 -13.34 -7.02 -13.23
N ASP A 94 -13.76 -7.81 -14.22
CA ASP A 94 -14.97 -8.64 -14.14
C ASP A 94 -14.68 -9.94 -13.37
N LEU A 95 -14.53 -9.81 -12.05
CA LEU A 95 -14.22 -10.91 -11.13
C LEU A 95 -15.30 -11.07 -10.06
N PRO A 96 -15.58 -12.30 -9.57
CA PRO A 96 -16.33 -12.49 -8.34
C PRO A 96 -15.64 -11.80 -7.16
N GLY A 97 -16.41 -11.26 -6.22
CA GLY A 97 -15.84 -10.51 -5.09
C GLY A 97 -14.92 -11.33 -4.19
N LEU A 98 -15.16 -12.64 -4.03
CA LEU A 98 -14.21 -13.53 -3.35
C LEU A 98 -12.84 -13.56 -4.05
N GLU A 99 -12.82 -13.56 -5.39
CA GLU A 99 -11.59 -13.52 -6.17
C GLU A 99 -10.93 -12.15 -6.09
N MET A 100 -11.71 -11.05 -6.11
CA MET A 100 -11.17 -9.70 -5.88
C MET A 100 -10.42 -9.60 -4.55
N VAL A 101 -11.02 -10.05 -3.44
CA VAL A 101 -10.35 -10.04 -2.12
C VAL A 101 -9.10 -10.92 -2.14
N THR A 102 -9.15 -12.05 -2.85
CA THR A 102 -8.01 -12.96 -3.00
C THR A 102 -6.85 -12.29 -3.74
N GLU A 103 -7.13 -11.63 -4.86
CA GLU A 103 -6.13 -10.92 -5.67
C GLU A 103 -5.59 -9.68 -4.94
N MET A 104 -6.43 -8.93 -4.20
CA MET A 104 -5.97 -7.82 -3.36
C MET A 104 -4.96 -8.30 -2.31
N GLY A 105 -5.25 -9.42 -1.64
CA GLY A 105 -4.32 -10.00 -0.67
C GLY A 105 -3.01 -10.47 -1.31
N ARG A 106 -3.07 -11.12 -2.48
CA ARG A 106 -1.87 -11.51 -3.25
C ARG A 106 -1.04 -10.32 -3.68
N ALA A 107 -1.68 -9.28 -4.22
CA ALA A 107 -1.04 -8.05 -4.64
C ALA A 107 -0.33 -7.35 -3.46
N PHE A 108 -0.97 -7.30 -2.28
CA PHE A 108 -0.36 -6.75 -1.08
C PHE A 108 0.89 -7.55 -0.67
N ILE A 109 0.81 -8.88 -0.64
CA ILE A 109 1.94 -9.76 -0.30
C ILE A 109 3.09 -9.59 -1.30
N GLU A 110 2.79 -9.45 -2.58
CA GLU A 110 3.81 -9.21 -3.59
C GLU A 110 4.44 -7.82 -3.45
N PHE A 111 3.62 -6.80 -3.15
CA PHE A 111 4.10 -5.44 -2.90
C PHE A 111 5.11 -5.42 -1.76
N ILE A 112 4.76 -6.00 -0.60
CA ILE A 112 5.64 -5.97 0.58
C ILE A 112 7.01 -6.63 0.30
N ARG A 113 7.02 -7.63 -0.58
CA ARG A 113 8.21 -8.40 -0.96
C ARG A 113 9.09 -7.68 -1.97
N THR A 114 8.49 -6.89 -2.85
CA THR A 114 9.18 -6.24 -3.97
C THR A 114 9.57 -4.79 -3.70
N HIS A 115 9.00 -4.17 -2.65
CA HIS A 115 9.24 -2.76 -2.29
C HIS A 115 9.70 -2.62 -0.82
N PRO A 116 10.84 -3.18 -0.41
CA PRO A 116 11.24 -3.28 1.00
C PRO A 116 11.34 -1.93 1.73
N VAL A 117 11.76 -0.85 1.04
CA VAL A 117 11.81 0.49 1.63
C VAL A 117 10.42 1.05 1.89
N HIS A 118 9.49 0.90 0.93
CA HIS A 118 8.09 1.26 1.12
C HIS A 118 7.45 0.43 2.24
N THR A 119 7.70 -0.88 2.28
CA THR A 119 7.27 -1.80 3.35
C THR A 119 7.76 -1.32 4.72
N GLN A 120 9.04 -1.01 4.84
CA GLN A 120 9.63 -0.49 6.07
C GLN A 120 8.97 0.83 6.50
N SER A 121 8.68 1.72 5.55
CA SER A 121 7.99 2.99 5.83
C SER A 121 6.56 2.82 6.38
N MET A 122 5.89 1.71 6.08
CA MET A 122 4.54 1.43 6.62
C MET A 122 4.59 1.12 8.12
N MET A 123 5.63 0.40 8.56
CA MET A 123 5.78 -0.09 9.93
C MET A 123 6.45 0.91 10.86
N LEU A 124 7.24 1.82 10.31
CA LEU A 124 7.82 2.90 11.08
C LEU A 124 6.72 3.87 11.53
N LEU A 125 6.54 3.96 12.84
CA LEU A 125 5.73 4.99 13.47
C LEU A 125 6.57 6.28 13.46
N PRO A 126 6.17 7.34 12.74
CA PRO A 126 6.78 8.63 13.02
C PRO A 126 6.49 8.98 14.48
N HIS A 127 7.52 9.31 15.26
CA HIS A 127 7.40 9.77 16.66
C HIS A 127 6.72 11.16 16.78
N THR A 128 5.81 11.51 15.86
CA THR A 128 5.24 12.86 15.77
C THR A 128 3.73 12.83 15.50
N THR A 129 3.11 13.93 15.94
CA THR A 129 1.71 14.25 16.24
C THR A 129 0.65 14.12 15.14
N ASP A 130 0.91 13.42 14.03
CA ASP A 130 -0.05 13.35 12.91
C ASP A 130 -0.59 11.93 12.67
N GLU A 131 -1.01 11.29 13.76
CA GLU A 131 -1.66 9.98 13.73
C GLU A 131 -2.91 9.99 12.82
N LYS A 132 -3.60 11.13 12.70
CA LYS A 132 -4.89 11.25 12.02
C LYS A 132 -4.80 11.05 10.50
N GLU A 133 -3.85 11.69 9.82
CA GLU A 133 -3.64 11.52 8.37
C GLU A 133 -3.22 10.07 8.02
N HIS A 134 -2.47 9.42 8.92
CA HIS A 134 -2.05 8.03 8.78
C HIS A 134 -3.23 7.04 8.89
N PHE A 135 -4.13 7.30 9.85
CA PHE A 135 -5.38 6.54 9.94
C PHE A 135 -6.25 6.75 8.70
N ASP A 136 -6.26 7.95 8.11
CA ASP A 136 -7.12 8.26 6.96
C ASP A 136 -6.79 7.41 5.72
N LYS A 137 -5.52 7.28 5.33
CA LYS A 137 -5.13 6.46 4.17
C LYS A 137 -5.26 4.94 4.41
N GLY A 138 -4.94 4.46 5.61
CA GLY A 138 -5.16 3.05 5.97
C GLY A 138 -6.64 2.67 5.90
N ARG A 139 -7.55 3.60 6.25
CA ARG A 139 -8.99 3.42 6.09
C ARG A 139 -9.43 3.33 4.63
N GLU A 140 -8.75 3.98 3.68
CA GLU A 140 -9.11 3.88 2.26
C GLU A 140 -8.93 2.45 1.72
N LEU A 141 -7.79 1.80 2.02
CA LEU A 141 -7.56 0.41 1.61
C LEU A 141 -8.62 -0.53 2.20
N MET A 142 -8.97 -0.30 3.47
CA MET A 142 -10.04 -1.02 4.16
C MET A 142 -11.41 -0.86 3.50
N VAL A 143 -11.72 0.35 3.01
CA VAL A 143 -12.96 0.62 2.26
C VAL A 143 -12.99 -0.17 0.95
N LEU A 144 -11.87 -0.25 0.22
CA LEU A 144 -11.78 -1.04 -1.02
C LEU A 144 -11.96 -2.54 -0.78
N ILE A 145 -11.33 -3.09 0.27
CA ILE A 145 -11.53 -4.49 0.68
C ILE A 145 -13.00 -4.74 1.07
N THR A 146 -13.59 -3.83 1.85
CA THR A 146 -15.01 -3.92 2.24
C THR A 146 -15.91 -3.94 1.02
N HIS A 147 -15.61 -3.11 0.01
CA HIS A 147 -16.36 -3.06 -1.23
C HIS A 147 -16.28 -4.37 -2.01
N ALA A 148 -15.09 -4.95 -2.17
CA ALA A 148 -14.91 -6.25 -2.80
C ALA A 148 -15.68 -7.37 -2.06
N ILE A 149 -15.70 -7.35 -0.73
CA ILE A 149 -16.50 -8.29 0.08
C ILE A 149 -18.00 -8.11 -0.18
N GLN A 150 -18.47 -6.87 -0.28
CA GLN A 150 -19.88 -6.57 -0.59
C GLN A 150 -20.28 -7.09 -1.97
N ILE A 151 -19.43 -6.90 -2.98
CA ILE A 151 -19.61 -7.50 -4.31
C ILE A 151 -19.73 -9.02 -4.18
N GLY A 152 -18.83 -9.65 -3.41
CA GLY A 152 -18.85 -11.10 -3.21
C GLY A 152 -20.11 -11.63 -2.51
N ILE A 153 -20.69 -10.84 -1.62
CA ILE A 153 -21.99 -11.18 -1.00
C ILE A 153 -23.14 -11.05 -2.00
N GLN A 154 -23.07 -10.06 -2.89
CA GLN A 154 -24.08 -9.80 -3.91
C GLN A 154 -24.06 -10.84 -5.04
N ASP A 155 -22.88 -11.18 -5.54
CA ASP A 155 -22.69 -12.20 -6.60
C ASP A 155 -22.79 -13.64 -6.07
N GLY A 156 -22.79 -13.82 -4.76
CA GLY A 156 -22.95 -15.13 -4.11
C GLY A 156 -21.66 -15.92 -3.94
N SER A 157 -20.49 -15.36 -4.23
CA SER A 157 -19.18 -15.98 -3.97
C SER A 157 -18.83 -15.99 -2.47
N ILE A 158 -19.37 -15.07 -1.68
CA ILE A 158 -19.23 -14.96 -0.21
C ILE A 158 -20.60 -15.16 0.47
N ARG A 159 -20.62 -15.90 1.58
CA ARG A 159 -21.84 -16.15 2.37
C ARG A 159 -22.48 -14.85 2.87
N LYS A 160 -23.80 -14.72 2.70
CA LYS A 160 -24.59 -13.57 3.18
C LYS A 160 -24.60 -13.35 4.69
N ALA A 161 -24.31 -14.38 5.47
CA ALA A 161 -24.26 -14.28 6.94
C ALA A 161 -23.03 -13.49 7.45
N VAL A 162 -22.05 -13.21 6.58
CA VAL A 162 -20.83 -12.50 6.92
C VAL A 162 -21.10 -11.00 6.99
N ASN A 163 -20.61 -10.34 8.05
CA ASN A 163 -20.58 -8.88 8.11
C ASN A 163 -19.35 -8.36 7.33
N PRO A 164 -19.53 -7.57 6.26
CA PRO A 164 -18.42 -7.18 5.38
C PRO A 164 -17.36 -6.32 6.08
N LYS A 165 -17.77 -5.47 7.02
CA LYS A 165 -16.83 -4.62 7.78
C LYS A 165 -15.99 -5.46 8.74
N LEU A 166 -16.60 -6.38 9.48
CA LEU A 166 -15.85 -7.25 10.40
C LEU A 166 -14.86 -8.14 9.64
N LEU A 167 -15.29 -8.71 8.50
CA LEU A 167 -14.39 -9.51 7.68
C LEU A 167 -13.23 -8.67 7.12
N SER A 168 -13.49 -7.44 6.66
CA SER A 168 -12.42 -6.55 6.18
C SER A 168 -11.35 -6.31 7.26
N ILE A 169 -11.75 -6.15 8.53
CA ILE A 169 -10.82 -5.96 9.66
C ILE A 169 -9.97 -7.21 9.87
N GLN A 170 -10.58 -8.39 9.81
CA GLN A 170 -9.87 -9.66 9.95
C GLN A 170 -8.85 -9.89 8.83
N VAL A 171 -9.23 -9.57 7.58
CA VAL A 171 -8.30 -9.59 6.44
C VAL A 171 -7.15 -8.62 6.68
N GLY A 172 -7.45 -7.38 7.11
CA GLY A 172 -6.45 -6.38 7.43
C GLY A 172 -5.47 -6.81 8.52
N TRP A 173 -5.94 -7.38 9.62
CA TRP A 173 -5.08 -7.93 10.69
C TRP A 173 -4.18 -9.05 10.20
N GLY A 174 -4.70 -9.91 9.33
CA GLY A 174 -3.93 -10.96 8.68
C GLY A 174 -2.77 -10.44 7.86
N LEU A 175 -3.07 -9.49 6.97
CA LEU A 175 -2.07 -8.83 6.14
C LEU A 175 -1.04 -8.05 6.98
N PHE A 176 -1.48 -7.41 8.06
CA PHE A 176 -0.60 -6.72 9.00
C PHE A 176 0.33 -7.69 9.76
N GLY A 177 -0.17 -8.84 10.21
CA GLY A 177 0.66 -9.87 10.84
C GLY A 177 1.73 -10.42 9.89
N ILE A 178 1.39 -10.60 8.62
CA ILE A 178 2.34 -10.95 7.56
C ILE A 178 3.39 -9.85 7.39
N LEU A 179 2.96 -8.60 7.29
CA LEU A 179 3.85 -7.44 7.19
C LEU A 179 4.82 -7.38 8.37
N GLN A 180 4.34 -7.60 9.59
CA GLN A 180 5.15 -7.64 10.80
C GLN A 180 6.18 -8.78 10.77
N TYR A 181 5.80 -9.97 10.30
CA TYR A 181 6.75 -11.07 10.12
C TYR A 181 7.85 -10.70 9.12
N TYR A 182 7.54 -10.10 7.97
CA TYR A 182 8.57 -9.73 6.99
C TYR A 182 9.54 -8.64 7.49
N MET A 183 9.15 -7.90 8.53
CA MET A 183 9.97 -6.84 9.13
C MET A 183 10.81 -7.30 10.31
N ASN A 184 10.38 -8.35 11.00
CA ASN A 184 11.14 -8.96 12.08
C ASN A 184 11.95 -10.12 11.49
N GLU A 185 13.27 -10.13 11.68
CA GLU A 185 14.10 -11.25 11.24
C GLU A 185 13.54 -12.60 11.77
N SER A 186 13.84 -13.68 11.05
CA SER A 186 13.43 -15.06 11.33
C SER A 186 13.24 -15.37 12.81
N ASP A 187 12.00 -15.66 13.22
CA ASP A 187 11.73 -16.29 14.51
C ASP A 187 12.13 -17.78 14.41
N PRO A 188 13.08 -18.27 15.24
CA PRO A 188 13.51 -19.67 15.20
C PRO A 188 12.36 -20.66 15.36
N VAL A 189 11.31 -20.29 16.10
CA VAL A 189 10.11 -21.13 16.29
C VAL A 189 9.33 -21.26 14.98
N TYR A 190 9.18 -20.16 14.23
CA TYR A 190 8.52 -20.21 12.92
C TYR A 190 9.33 -21.01 11.91
N ASP A 191 10.66 -20.83 11.89
CA ASP A 191 11.53 -21.57 10.97
C ASP A 191 11.50 -23.08 11.23
N GLU A 192 11.46 -23.49 12.50
CA GLU A 192 11.30 -24.90 12.90
C GLU A 192 9.95 -25.45 12.43
N ILE A 193 8.83 -24.77 12.74
CA ILE A 193 7.49 -25.19 12.32
C ILE A 193 7.37 -25.28 10.80
N LEU A 194 7.89 -24.29 10.06
CA LEU A 194 7.86 -24.28 8.60
C LEU A 194 8.62 -25.49 8.03
N LYS A 195 9.78 -25.81 8.62
CA LYS A 195 10.61 -26.95 8.25
C LYS A 195 9.93 -28.29 8.53
N GLU A 196 9.33 -28.46 9.72
CA GLU A 196 8.57 -29.67 10.09
C GLU A 196 7.41 -29.94 9.14
N ASN A 197 6.79 -28.87 8.61
CA ASN A 197 5.63 -28.96 7.74
C ASN A 197 5.97 -28.91 6.24
N ASN A 198 7.24 -29.08 5.85
CA ASN A 198 7.72 -29.04 4.46
C ASN A 198 7.15 -27.83 3.66
N THR A 199 7.13 -26.67 4.30
CA THR A 199 6.60 -25.43 3.71
C THR A 199 7.59 -24.29 3.87
N THR A 200 7.29 -23.16 3.25
CA THR A 200 8.09 -21.93 3.36
C THR A 200 7.18 -20.81 3.78
N ILE A 201 7.73 -19.74 4.37
CA ILE A 201 6.93 -18.56 4.66
C ILE A 201 6.23 -18.07 3.40
N LYS A 202 6.95 -17.98 2.27
CA LYS A 202 6.38 -17.57 0.98
C LYS A 202 5.14 -18.38 0.59
N LYS A 203 5.17 -19.70 0.80
CA LYS A 203 4.04 -20.58 0.53
C LYS A 203 2.91 -20.35 1.53
N LEU A 204 3.22 -20.28 2.82
CA LEU A 204 2.23 -20.03 3.88
C LEU A 204 1.50 -18.69 3.67
N THR A 205 2.24 -17.63 3.36
CA THR A 205 1.69 -16.30 3.08
C THR A 205 0.79 -16.30 1.84
N LYS A 206 1.22 -17.00 0.78
CA LYS A 206 0.42 -17.14 -0.45
C LYS A 206 -0.91 -17.87 -0.20
N ASP A 207 -0.88 -18.87 0.67
CA ASP A 207 -2.06 -19.67 1.01
C ASP A 207 -2.96 -18.98 2.06
N TYR A 208 -2.43 -18.03 2.83
CA TYR A 208 -3.10 -17.34 3.93
C TYR A 208 -4.49 -16.81 3.55
N ILE A 209 -4.57 -16.06 2.45
CA ILE A 209 -5.83 -15.43 2.03
C ILE A 209 -6.85 -16.50 1.62
N THR A 210 -6.41 -17.54 0.91
CA THR A 210 -7.28 -18.66 0.55
C THR A 210 -7.84 -19.36 1.79
N VAL A 211 -7.01 -19.60 2.81
CA VAL A 211 -7.41 -20.26 4.06
C VAL A 211 -8.35 -19.39 4.87
N LEU A 212 -8.03 -18.10 5.04
CA LEU A 212 -8.86 -17.14 5.75
C LEU A 212 -10.27 -17.07 5.14
N LEU A 213 -10.35 -17.11 3.80
CA LEU A 213 -11.60 -16.99 3.09
C LEU A 213 -12.32 -18.34 2.84
N ALA A 214 -11.68 -19.49 3.13
CA ALA A 214 -12.26 -20.81 2.87
C ALA A 214 -13.58 -21.04 3.63
N ASN A 215 -13.67 -20.55 4.86
CA ASN A 215 -14.85 -20.73 5.72
C ASN A 215 -16.00 -19.74 5.44
N ILE A 216 -15.78 -18.76 4.56
CA ILE A 216 -16.80 -17.78 4.17
C ILE A 216 -17.26 -17.94 2.72
N LYS A 217 -16.60 -18.80 1.93
CA LYS A 217 -17.05 -19.17 0.59
C LYS A 217 -18.47 -19.72 0.67
N ALA A 218 -19.37 -19.28 -0.22
CA ALA A 218 -20.73 -19.79 -0.25
C ALA A 218 -20.76 -21.30 -0.49
N ASP A 219 -21.66 -22.00 0.21
CA ASP A 219 -21.86 -23.43 -0.04
C ASP A 219 -22.39 -23.60 -1.46
N ASN A 220 -21.67 -24.36 -2.30
CA ASN A 220 -22.17 -24.82 -3.58
C ASN A 220 -23.38 -25.72 -3.30
N LYS A 221 -24.59 -25.15 -3.25
CA LYS A 221 -25.81 -25.97 -3.29
C LYS A 221 -25.80 -26.68 -4.63
N THR A 222 -25.55 -27.98 -4.54
CA THR A 222 -25.81 -28.99 -5.55
C THR A 222 -27.02 -28.62 -6.41
N THR A 223 -26.77 -28.43 -7.71
CA THR A 223 -27.76 -28.64 -8.76
C THR A 223 -28.18 -30.11 -8.70
N LYS A 224 -29.11 -30.42 -7.79
CA LYS A 224 -30.06 -31.51 -8.00
C LYS A 224 -31.23 -30.88 -8.76
N THR A 225 -31.13 -30.88 -10.08
CA THR A 225 -32.32 -30.80 -10.92
C THR A 225 -32.83 -32.22 -11.09
N SER A 226 -34.10 -32.38 -10.72
CA SER A 226 -34.92 -33.59 -10.76
C SER A 226 -35.03 -34.20 -12.16
#